data_AF-A0A2V8QUS4-F1
#
_entry.id   AF-A0A2V8QUS4-F1
#
_cell.length_a   1.000
_cell.length_b   1.000
_cell.length_c   1.000
_cell.angle_alpha   90.00
_cell.angle_beta   90.00
_cell.angle_gamma   90.00
#
_symmetry.space_group_name_H-M   'P 1'
#
loop_
_entity.id
_entity.type
_entity.pdbx_description
1 polymer ?
#
loop_
_entity_poly.entity_id
_entity_poly.type
_entity_poly.pdbx_seq_one_letter_code
_entity_poly.pdbx_strand_id
1 'polypeptide(L)'
;MMAPGEGIVSSVPGGGTGTWAGTSMASPLVAGEAALVRASSPGLSPEDVVKRIHDTGVRPQPQQLIDRRVDAAAAVVPFANGTSSPVDATPDFVRQHYLDFLNRAPDASGLDFWSKGINDCAADAACVQVRRVNTSAAFFLSIEFQNTGYFVYRMYKTAFGNLAGKPVPVRYEDFMPDTQKIGEGVVVGQAGWEQKIEANQKAFALDFVTRQSLNGQSFGGAFPAGTGAGEIVGKMFTNAGVKPTDAERQSLLDELAPNPDSATLRADVLKKIAEHPSLVSQEKNRAFVLAQYFGYLRRNPDGGPDTDFTGYNFWLSKLEQFGGDFQKAEQVRAFIESDEYRARFGHF
;
A
#
# COMPACT_ATOMS: atom_id res chain seq x y z
N MET A 1 -10.64 9.55 10.38
CA MET A 1 -10.22 10.98 10.34
C MET A 1 -10.13 11.51 11.75
N MET A 2 -9.14 12.37 12.01
CA MET A 2 -8.98 13.13 13.26
C MET A 2 -8.95 14.63 12.95
N ALA A 3 -9.34 15.45 13.90
CA ALA A 3 -9.24 16.90 13.80
C ALA A 3 -8.84 17.48 15.17
N PRO A 4 -8.31 18.71 15.23
CA PRO A 4 -8.04 19.37 16.50
C PRO A 4 -9.27 19.37 17.40
N GLY A 5 -9.14 18.79 18.59
CA GLY A 5 -10.26 18.64 19.53
C GLY A 5 -9.91 19.06 20.95
N GLU A 6 -8.73 19.63 21.19
CA GLU A 6 -8.23 20.01 22.50
C GLU A 6 -7.79 21.47 22.48
N GLY A 7 -8.10 22.22 23.54
CA GLY A 7 -7.76 23.64 23.63
C GLY A 7 -8.54 24.52 22.64
N ILE A 8 -9.71 24.08 22.19
CA ILE A 8 -10.49 24.79 21.17
C ILE A 8 -11.28 25.94 21.80
N VAL A 9 -11.00 27.16 21.37
CA VAL A 9 -11.75 28.35 21.76
C VAL A 9 -13.01 28.45 20.92
N SER A 10 -14.17 28.55 21.57
CA SER A 10 -15.47 28.70 20.92
C SER A 10 -16.37 29.70 21.66
N SER A 11 -17.42 30.19 21.02
CA SER A 11 -18.38 31.11 21.61
C SER A 11 -19.25 30.43 22.68
N VAL A 12 -19.65 31.20 23.69
CA VAL A 12 -20.61 30.77 24.71
C VAL A 12 -21.76 31.79 24.83
N PRO A 13 -22.95 31.39 25.29
CA PRO A 13 -24.06 32.32 25.54
C PRO A 13 -23.63 33.49 26.44
N GLY A 14 -24.16 34.69 26.16
CA GLY A 14 -23.79 35.92 26.87
C GLY A 14 -22.63 36.71 26.24
N GLY A 15 -22.19 36.35 25.04
CA GLY A 15 -21.24 37.13 24.24
C GLY A 15 -19.76 36.89 24.56
N GLY A 16 -19.45 35.84 25.35
CA GLY A 16 -18.09 35.46 25.71
C GLY A 16 -17.53 34.32 24.85
N THR A 17 -16.30 33.91 25.20
CA THR A 17 -15.65 32.70 24.67
C THR A 17 -15.26 31.76 25.80
N GLY A 18 -15.14 30.47 25.48
CA GLY A 18 -14.64 29.45 26.39
C GLY A 18 -13.72 28.47 25.65
N THR A 19 -12.83 27.81 26.39
CA THR A 19 -11.92 26.80 25.85
C THR A 19 -12.41 25.41 26.25
N TRP A 20 -12.55 24.53 25.26
CA TRP A 20 -13.13 23.19 25.43
C TRP A 20 -12.27 22.10 24.80
N ALA A 21 -12.52 20.86 25.19
CA ALA A 21 -11.88 19.68 24.63
C ALA A 21 -12.89 18.54 24.43
N GLY A 22 -12.65 17.68 23.44
CA GLY A 22 -13.43 16.49 23.15
C GLY A 22 -13.74 16.31 21.65
N THR A 23 -14.31 15.16 21.31
CA THR A 23 -14.77 14.88 19.93
C THR A 23 -15.86 15.85 19.48
N SER A 24 -16.64 16.40 20.42
CA SER A 24 -17.61 17.49 20.16
C SER A 24 -16.97 18.78 19.62
N MET A 25 -15.67 18.99 19.84
CA MET A 25 -14.91 20.12 19.31
C MET A 25 -14.20 19.76 17.99
N ALA A 26 -13.80 18.49 17.82
CA ALA A 26 -13.18 18.00 16.59
C ALA A 26 -14.18 17.83 15.43
N SER A 27 -15.33 17.22 15.69
CA SER A 27 -16.38 16.98 14.67
C SER A 27 -16.82 18.23 13.90
N PRO A 28 -17.10 19.39 14.52
CA PRO A 28 -17.48 20.59 13.77
C PRO A 28 -16.36 21.15 12.88
N LEU A 29 -15.07 20.86 13.15
CA LEU A 29 -13.99 21.23 12.23
C LEU A 29 -14.01 20.39 10.96
N VAL A 30 -14.26 19.08 11.07
CA VAL A 30 -14.44 18.20 9.90
C VAL A 30 -15.68 18.64 9.09
N ALA A 31 -16.78 18.97 9.78
CA ALA A 31 -17.98 19.50 9.13
C ALA A 31 -17.72 20.86 8.45
N GLY A 32 -16.90 21.72 9.07
CA GLY A 32 -16.46 22.99 8.49
C GLY A 32 -15.62 22.79 7.23
N GLU A 33 -14.66 21.87 7.25
CA GLU A 33 -13.90 21.49 6.06
C GLU A 33 -14.80 20.93 4.95
N ALA A 34 -15.75 20.05 5.28
CA ALA A 34 -16.74 19.56 4.32
C ALA A 34 -17.58 20.69 3.70
N ALA A 35 -17.97 21.67 4.51
CA ALA A 35 -18.68 22.86 4.03
C ALA A 35 -17.80 23.70 3.10
N LEU A 36 -16.52 23.88 3.43
CA LEU A 36 -15.57 24.61 2.57
C LEU A 36 -15.32 23.88 1.25
N VAL A 37 -15.15 22.55 1.28
CA VAL A 37 -15.02 21.69 0.09
C VAL A 37 -16.24 21.84 -0.82
N ARG A 38 -17.45 21.81 -0.24
CA ARG A 38 -18.69 21.96 -0.99
C ARG A 38 -18.91 23.39 -1.48
N ALA A 39 -18.41 24.39 -0.77
CA ALA A 39 -18.40 25.78 -1.23
C ALA A 39 -17.44 25.99 -2.41
N SER A 40 -16.25 25.37 -2.39
CA SER A 40 -15.29 25.42 -3.49
C SER A 40 -15.69 24.53 -4.68
N SER A 41 -16.53 23.52 -4.46
CA SER A 41 -16.92 22.53 -5.47
C SER A 41 -18.38 22.07 -5.26
N PRO A 42 -19.38 22.89 -5.61
CA PRO A 42 -20.79 22.65 -5.29
C PRO A 42 -21.40 21.39 -5.92
N GLY A 43 -20.78 20.86 -6.98
CA GLY A 43 -21.25 19.67 -7.69
C GLY A 43 -20.85 18.33 -7.08
N LEU A 44 -20.03 18.31 -6.03
CA LEU A 44 -19.62 17.06 -5.39
C LEU A 44 -20.80 16.37 -4.67
N SER A 45 -20.88 15.04 -4.83
CA SER A 45 -21.77 14.21 -4.01
C SER A 45 -21.30 14.21 -2.54
N PRO A 46 -22.18 13.92 -1.57
CA PRO A 46 -21.76 13.73 -0.17
C PRO A 46 -20.62 12.72 -0.02
N GLU A 47 -20.66 11.62 -0.78
CA GLU A 47 -19.65 10.57 -0.79
C GLU A 47 -18.29 11.10 -1.27
N ASP A 48 -18.28 11.90 -2.34
CA ASP A 48 -17.05 12.50 -2.87
C ASP A 48 -16.46 13.56 -1.93
N VAL A 49 -17.30 14.30 -1.20
CA VAL A 49 -16.83 15.23 -0.17
C VAL A 49 -16.11 14.47 0.94
N VAL A 50 -16.71 13.37 1.44
CA VAL A 50 -16.08 12.52 2.46
C VAL A 50 -14.77 11.94 1.95
N LYS A 51 -14.78 11.43 0.72
CA LYS A 51 -13.60 10.86 0.08
C LYS A 51 -12.47 11.87 -0.05
N ARG A 52 -12.78 13.09 -0.48
CA ARG A 52 -11.81 14.18 -0.64
C ARG A 52 -11.16 14.58 0.68
N ILE A 53 -11.95 14.76 1.74
CA ILE A 53 -11.44 15.03 3.09
C ILE A 53 -10.52 13.91 3.56
N HIS A 54 -10.89 12.66 3.27
CA HIS A 54 -10.06 11.51 3.61
C HIS A 54 -8.74 11.51 2.84
N ASP A 55 -8.76 11.66 1.52
CA ASP A 55 -7.56 11.55 0.69
C ASP A 55 -6.58 12.71 0.87
N THR A 56 -7.09 13.90 1.21
CA THR A 56 -6.27 15.10 1.45
C THR A 56 -5.73 15.18 2.87
N GLY A 57 -6.30 14.43 3.82
CA GLY A 57 -5.85 14.43 5.21
C GLY A 57 -4.38 14.04 5.40
N VAL A 58 -3.70 14.76 6.30
CA VAL A 58 -2.29 14.62 6.67
C VAL A 58 -2.12 13.57 7.76
N ARG A 59 -1.03 12.80 7.74
CA ARG A 59 -0.64 11.89 8.83
C ARG A 59 0.27 12.60 9.83
N PRO A 60 -0.23 13.05 11.00
CA PRO A 60 0.59 13.81 11.95
C PRO A 60 1.56 12.92 12.74
N GLN A 61 1.21 11.65 12.96
CA GLN A 61 2.07 10.65 13.60
C GLN A 61 1.87 9.31 12.89
N PRO A 62 2.89 8.74 12.23
CA PRO A 62 2.78 7.47 11.50
C PRO A 62 2.35 6.25 12.34
N GLN A 63 2.41 6.36 13.68
CA GLN A 63 2.30 5.24 14.62
C GLN A 63 0.92 5.00 15.26
N GLN A 64 -0.10 5.82 14.98
CA GLN A 64 -1.42 5.67 15.63
C GLN A 64 -2.51 5.12 14.68
N LEU A 65 -3.42 4.33 15.26
CA LEU A 65 -4.54 3.62 14.61
C LEU A 65 -5.57 4.53 13.91
N ILE A 66 -5.51 5.86 14.09
CA ILE A 66 -6.37 6.81 13.38
C ILE A 66 -5.54 7.55 12.33
N ASP A 67 -5.85 7.24 11.09
CA ASP A 67 -4.87 7.25 10.00
C ASP A 67 -4.67 8.60 9.31
N ARG A 68 -5.52 9.62 9.54
CA ARG A 68 -5.45 10.93 8.84
C ARG A 68 -6.10 12.07 9.62
N ARG A 69 -5.39 13.18 9.78
CA ARG A 69 -5.84 14.47 10.30
C ARG A 69 -6.34 15.35 9.16
N VAL A 70 -7.44 16.08 9.37
CA VAL A 70 -7.96 17.08 8.43
C VAL A 70 -6.88 18.03 7.92
N ASP A 71 -6.94 18.37 6.64
CA ASP A 71 -6.10 19.36 5.98
C ASP A 71 -6.97 20.19 5.04
N ALA A 72 -7.63 21.19 5.63
CA ALA A 72 -8.56 22.03 4.91
C ALA A 72 -7.90 22.77 3.74
N ALA A 73 -6.61 23.10 3.82
CA ALA A 73 -5.92 23.79 2.73
C ALA A 73 -5.79 22.89 1.50
N ALA A 74 -5.41 21.63 1.70
CA ALA A 74 -5.39 20.64 0.62
C ALA A 74 -6.81 20.28 0.14
N ALA A 75 -7.78 20.22 1.06
CA ALA A 75 -9.15 19.85 0.75
C ALA A 75 -9.90 20.92 -0.04
N VAL A 76 -9.60 22.22 0.05
CA VAL A 76 -10.42 23.28 -0.58
C VAL A 76 -9.92 23.77 -1.94
N VAL A 77 -8.84 23.20 -2.48
CA VAL A 77 -8.31 23.58 -3.80
C VAL A 77 -9.38 23.34 -4.90
N PRO A 78 -9.99 24.38 -5.52
CA PRO A 78 -11.08 24.18 -6.46
C PRO A 78 -10.63 23.34 -7.65
N PHE A 79 -11.48 22.42 -8.13
CA PHE A 79 -11.25 21.85 -9.45
C PHE A 79 -11.31 23.00 -10.47
N ALA A 80 -10.32 23.09 -11.36
CA ALA A 80 -10.46 23.98 -12.50
C ALA A 80 -11.74 23.57 -13.27
N ASN A 81 -12.67 24.49 -13.46
CA ASN A 81 -13.92 24.23 -14.17
C ASN A 81 -13.59 23.68 -15.58
N GLY A 82 -13.92 22.40 -15.80
CA GLY A 82 -13.69 21.67 -17.05
C GLY A 82 -12.84 20.42 -16.84
N THR A 83 -13.47 19.24 -16.98
CA THR A 83 -12.89 17.91 -17.33
C THR A 83 -11.59 17.43 -16.65
N SER A 84 -11.08 18.11 -15.62
CA SER A 84 -9.77 17.83 -15.01
C SER A 84 -9.94 17.22 -13.63
N SER A 85 -9.45 15.99 -13.50
CA SER A 85 -9.29 15.31 -12.23
C SER A 85 -8.03 15.87 -11.52
N PRO A 86 -7.97 15.97 -10.18
CA PRO A 86 -6.80 16.43 -9.45
C PRO A 86 -5.53 15.67 -9.83
N VAL A 87 -5.67 14.36 -10.08
CA VAL A 87 -4.55 13.52 -10.54
C VAL A 87 -4.08 13.83 -11.96
N ASP A 88 -4.75 14.70 -12.72
CA ASP A 88 -4.25 15.16 -14.02
C ASP A 88 -3.07 16.13 -13.85
N ALA A 89 -3.03 16.91 -12.76
CA ALA A 89 -1.88 17.73 -12.42
C ALA A 89 -0.69 16.85 -12.02
N THR A 90 0.49 17.12 -12.60
CA THR A 90 1.70 16.32 -12.36
C THR A 90 2.08 16.17 -10.87
N PRO A 91 2.11 17.24 -10.05
CA PRO A 91 2.48 17.10 -8.64
C PRO A 91 1.48 16.25 -7.85
N ASP A 92 0.19 16.37 -8.15
CA ASP A 92 -0.86 15.59 -7.50
C ASP A 92 -0.84 14.13 -7.93
N PHE A 93 -0.57 13.85 -9.22
CA PHE A 93 -0.33 12.49 -9.71
C PHE A 93 0.81 11.82 -8.93
N VAL A 94 1.95 12.48 -8.81
CA VAL A 94 3.12 11.96 -8.08
C VAL A 94 2.78 11.77 -6.60
N ARG A 95 2.18 12.78 -5.94
CA ARG A 95 1.76 12.70 -4.54
C ARG A 95 0.84 11.49 -4.32
N GLN A 96 -0.10 11.27 -5.22
CA GLN A 96 -1.02 10.15 -5.14
C GLN A 96 -0.30 8.80 -5.22
N HIS A 97 0.76 8.68 -6.02
CA HIS A 97 1.54 7.44 -6.14
C HIS A 97 2.33 7.13 -4.87
N TYR A 98 2.88 8.15 -4.21
CA TYR A 98 3.49 7.98 -2.89
C TYR A 98 2.46 7.47 -1.85
N LEU A 99 1.24 8.01 -1.87
CA LEU A 99 0.17 7.61 -0.95
C LEU A 99 -0.41 6.22 -1.27
N ASP A 100 -0.49 5.86 -2.55
CA ASP A 100 -1.06 4.59 -3.01
C ASP A 100 -0.10 3.42 -2.80
N PHE A 101 1.20 3.65 -3.01
CA PHE A 101 2.17 2.56 -3.07
C PHE A 101 3.14 2.56 -1.90
N LEU A 102 3.51 3.73 -1.37
CA LEU A 102 4.52 3.85 -0.32
C LEU A 102 3.93 4.23 1.05
N ASN A 103 2.61 4.45 1.13
CA ASN A 103 1.89 4.81 2.36
C ASN A 103 2.46 6.05 3.09
N ARG A 104 3.10 6.96 2.36
CA ARG A 104 3.69 8.20 2.91
C ARG A 104 3.51 9.37 1.97
N ALA A 105 3.71 10.58 2.48
CA ALA A 105 3.85 11.76 1.63
C ALA A 105 5.23 11.75 0.94
N PRO A 106 5.35 12.34 -0.27
CA PRO A 106 6.64 12.57 -0.86
C PRO A 106 7.48 13.53 0.00
N ASP A 107 8.79 13.28 0.05
CA ASP A 107 9.76 14.32 0.39
C ASP A 107 9.89 15.32 -0.78
N ALA A 108 10.36 16.53 -0.49
CA ALA A 108 10.45 17.60 -1.49
C ALA A 108 11.28 17.19 -2.72
N SER A 109 12.44 16.57 -2.49
CA SER A 109 13.31 16.08 -3.56
C SER A 109 12.66 15.02 -4.44
N GLY A 110 11.93 14.09 -3.84
CA GLY A 110 11.20 13.05 -4.56
C GLY A 110 10.08 13.63 -5.41
N LEU A 111 9.27 14.53 -4.83
CA LEU A 111 8.20 15.20 -5.57
C LEU A 111 8.75 15.95 -6.79
N ASP A 112 9.82 16.72 -6.60
CA ASP A 112 10.46 17.49 -7.66
C ASP A 112 11.04 16.58 -8.74
N PHE A 113 11.75 15.52 -8.35
CA PHE A 113 12.39 14.59 -9.28
C PHE A 113 11.36 13.92 -10.22
N TRP A 114 10.32 13.31 -9.65
CA TRP A 114 9.31 12.63 -10.44
C TRP A 114 8.46 13.59 -11.26
N SER A 115 8.14 14.77 -10.70
CA SER A 115 7.37 15.79 -11.42
C SER A 115 8.14 16.35 -12.60
N LYS A 116 9.43 16.63 -12.42
CA LYS A 116 10.32 17.09 -13.50
C LYS A 116 10.35 16.07 -14.64
N GLY A 117 10.48 14.79 -14.33
CA GLY A 117 10.51 13.73 -15.34
C GLY A 117 9.29 13.70 -16.28
N ILE A 118 8.12 14.11 -15.79
CA ILE A 118 6.90 14.26 -16.60
C ILE A 118 6.86 15.64 -17.29
N ASN A 119 7.17 16.70 -16.56
CA ASN A 119 7.10 18.08 -17.06
C ASN A 119 8.14 18.40 -18.15
N ASP A 120 9.23 17.64 -18.24
CA ASP A 120 10.22 17.75 -19.32
C ASP A 120 9.62 17.47 -20.72
N CYS A 121 8.43 16.87 -20.79
CA CYS A 121 7.67 16.70 -22.03
C CYS A 121 6.97 17.99 -22.54
N ALA A 122 6.92 19.05 -21.72
CA ALA A 122 6.18 20.28 -22.03
C ALA A 122 4.74 19.99 -22.50
N ALA A 123 4.36 20.46 -23.71
CA ALA A 123 3.01 20.31 -24.27
C ALA A 123 2.80 19.02 -25.09
N ASP A 124 3.80 18.12 -25.18
CA ASP A 124 3.66 16.86 -25.92
C ASP A 124 2.85 15.84 -25.10
N ALA A 125 1.57 15.69 -25.46
CA ALA A 125 0.64 14.79 -24.79
C ALA A 125 1.07 13.31 -24.86
N ALA A 126 1.69 12.87 -25.96
CA ALA A 126 2.15 11.48 -26.09
C ALA A 126 3.35 11.22 -25.17
N CYS A 127 4.30 12.18 -25.12
CA CYS A 127 5.41 12.12 -24.18
C CYS A 127 4.92 12.11 -22.72
N VAL A 128 3.99 13.00 -22.35
CA VAL A 128 3.43 13.07 -20.99
C VAL A 128 2.77 11.75 -20.61
N GLN A 129 1.99 11.15 -21.50
CA GLN A 129 1.32 9.87 -21.25
C GLN A 129 2.33 8.75 -20.97
N VAL A 130 3.37 8.62 -21.80
CA VAL A 130 4.44 7.63 -21.60
C VAL A 130 5.21 7.89 -20.30
N ARG A 131 5.53 9.15 -19.99
CA ARG A 131 6.22 9.51 -18.75
C ARG A 131 5.38 9.22 -17.51
N ARG A 132 4.07 9.45 -17.54
CA ARG A 132 3.17 9.11 -16.44
C ARG A 132 3.13 7.62 -16.20
N VAL A 133 3.02 6.81 -17.26
CA VAL A 133 3.08 5.34 -17.17
C VAL A 133 4.41 4.89 -16.57
N ASN A 134 5.53 5.44 -17.02
CA ASN A 134 6.86 5.06 -16.53
C ASN A 134 7.13 5.50 -15.09
N THR A 135 6.82 6.76 -14.75
CA THR A 135 6.90 7.27 -13.38
C THR A 135 6.05 6.40 -12.46
N SER A 136 4.85 6.04 -12.90
CA SER A 136 3.94 5.22 -12.13
C SER A 136 4.48 3.82 -11.85
N ALA A 137 4.91 3.12 -12.91
CA ALA A 137 5.53 1.81 -12.80
C ALA A 137 6.79 1.82 -11.92
N ALA A 138 7.56 2.91 -11.94
CA ALA A 138 8.79 3.04 -11.17
C ALA A 138 8.57 2.93 -9.65
N PHE A 139 7.40 3.31 -9.12
CA PHE A 139 7.09 3.12 -7.70
C PHE A 139 7.07 1.63 -7.32
N PHE A 140 6.45 0.78 -8.13
CA PHE A 140 6.45 -0.67 -7.91
C PHE A 140 7.83 -1.31 -8.07
N LEU A 141 8.70 -0.70 -8.89
CA LEU A 141 10.08 -1.14 -9.11
C LEU A 141 11.05 -0.56 -8.08
N SER A 142 10.62 0.40 -7.27
CA SER A 142 11.46 1.07 -6.29
C SER A 142 11.96 0.11 -5.23
N ILE A 143 13.16 0.38 -4.70
CA ILE A 143 13.73 -0.36 -3.56
C ILE A 143 12.76 -0.37 -2.39
N GLU A 144 12.07 0.75 -2.14
CA GLU A 144 11.10 0.89 -1.05
C GLU A 144 9.94 -0.09 -1.22
N PHE A 145 9.30 -0.14 -2.39
CA PHE A 145 8.19 -1.06 -2.63
C PHE A 145 8.61 -2.54 -2.67
N GLN A 146 9.80 -2.82 -3.21
CA GLN A 146 10.34 -4.18 -3.22
C GLN A 146 10.58 -4.74 -1.81
N ASN A 147 10.96 -3.89 -0.86
CA ASN A 147 11.22 -4.25 0.55
C ASN A 147 10.01 -4.07 1.48
N THR A 148 8.89 -3.52 0.98
CA THR A 148 7.63 -3.37 1.72
C THR A 148 6.55 -4.24 1.07
N GLY A 149 5.88 -3.75 0.03
CA GLY A 149 4.81 -4.41 -0.71
C GLY A 149 5.13 -5.84 -1.13
N TYR A 150 6.19 -6.03 -1.91
CA TYR A 150 6.53 -7.38 -2.38
C TYR A 150 7.08 -8.26 -1.27
N PHE A 151 7.67 -7.69 -0.22
CA PHE A 151 8.06 -8.46 0.96
C PHE A 151 6.82 -9.04 1.67
N VAL A 152 5.78 -8.24 1.91
CA VAL A 152 4.50 -8.71 2.47
C VAL A 152 3.92 -9.83 1.60
N TYR A 153 3.82 -9.63 0.29
CA TYR A 153 3.34 -10.66 -0.63
C TYR A 153 4.06 -12.00 -0.45
N ARG A 154 5.40 -11.98 -0.40
CA ARG A 154 6.21 -13.20 -0.28
C ARG A 154 6.14 -13.83 1.11
N MET A 155 5.94 -13.04 2.17
CA MET A 155 5.73 -13.55 3.52
C MET A 155 4.43 -14.37 3.59
N TYR A 156 3.32 -13.84 3.07
CA TYR A 156 2.06 -14.60 2.94
C TYR A 156 2.21 -15.84 2.07
N LYS A 157 2.85 -15.70 0.90
CA LYS A 157 3.09 -16.81 -0.02
C LYS A 157 3.88 -17.94 0.63
N THR A 158 4.91 -17.61 1.41
CA THR A 158 5.76 -18.60 2.09
C THR A 158 5.04 -19.26 3.26
N ALA A 159 4.28 -18.50 4.04
CA ALA A 159 3.57 -19.04 5.19
C ALA A 159 2.37 -19.91 4.80
N PHE A 160 1.63 -19.52 3.77
CA PHE A 160 0.30 -20.10 3.49
C PHE A 160 0.10 -20.63 2.07
N GLY A 161 1.02 -20.35 1.15
CA GLY A 161 0.79 -20.59 -0.28
C GLY A 161 -0.20 -19.57 -0.85
N ASN A 162 -0.99 -19.99 -1.83
CA ASN A 162 -2.10 -19.16 -2.31
C ASN A 162 -3.34 -19.37 -1.44
N LEU A 163 -4.20 -18.35 -1.38
CA LEU A 163 -5.52 -18.46 -0.76
C LEU A 163 -6.34 -19.56 -1.46
N ALA A 164 -7.16 -20.27 -0.70
CA ALA A 164 -7.96 -21.38 -1.21
C ALA A 164 -8.82 -20.95 -2.42
N GLY A 165 -8.61 -21.61 -3.57
CA GLY A 165 -9.33 -21.33 -4.81
C GLY A 165 -8.94 -20.02 -5.50
N LYS A 166 -7.89 -19.31 -5.05
CA LYS A 166 -7.48 -18.02 -5.62
C LYS A 166 -6.03 -18.08 -6.11
N PRO A 167 -5.65 -17.28 -7.13
CA PRO A 167 -4.30 -17.28 -7.68
C PRO A 167 -3.31 -16.38 -6.90
N VAL A 168 -3.70 -15.86 -5.74
CA VAL A 168 -2.94 -14.87 -4.96
C VAL A 168 -2.81 -15.28 -3.49
N PRO A 169 -1.74 -14.87 -2.78
CA PRO A 169 -1.48 -15.28 -1.40
C PRO A 169 -2.10 -14.38 -0.34
N VAL A 170 -2.54 -13.17 -0.69
CA VAL A 170 -2.93 -12.13 0.28
C VAL A 170 -4.06 -11.27 -0.26
N ARG A 171 -4.89 -10.74 0.64
CA ARG A 171 -5.98 -9.80 0.31
C ARG A 171 -5.59 -8.36 0.67
N TYR A 172 -6.28 -7.40 0.05
CA TYR A 172 -6.05 -5.97 0.22
C TYR A 172 -6.07 -5.54 1.70
N GLU A 173 -7.03 -6.06 2.46
CA GLU A 173 -7.28 -5.70 3.85
C GLU A 173 -6.11 -6.07 4.78
N ASP A 174 -5.40 -7.14 4.45
CA ASP A 174 -4.23 -7.59 5.19
C ASP A 174 -2.94 -6.94 4.66
N PHE A 175 -2.86 -6.78 3.33
CA PHE A 175 -1.68 -6.23 2.65
C PHE A 175 -1.39 -4.79 3.07
N MET A 176 -2.39 -3.91 3.06
CA MET A 176 -2.15 -2.48 3.26
C MET A 176 -1.61 -2.14 4.66
N PRO A 177 -2.20 -2.61 5.78
CA PRO A 177 -1.65 -2.35 7.11
C PRO A 177 -0.24 -2.92 7.29
N ASP A 178 0.03 -4.10 6.72
CA ASP A 178 1.31 -4.78 6.83
C ASP A 178 2.42 -4.01 6.07
N THR A 179 2.12 -3.52 4.87
CA THR A 179 3.07 -2.66 4.14
C THR A 179 3.34 -1.33 4.83
N GLN A 180 2.32 -0.73 5.45
CA GLN A 180 2.46 0.50 6.24
C GLN A 180 3.38 0.30 7.44
N LYS A 181 3.23 -0.83 8.17
CA LYS A 181 4.10 -1.17 9.30
C LYS A 181 5.56 -1.31 8.90
N ILE A 182 5.83 -1.92 7.75
CA ILE A 182 7.21 -2.10 7.27
C ILE A 182 7.80 -0.78 6.76
N GLY A 183 7.02 0.05 6.06
CA GLY A 183 7.46 1.33 5.52
C GLY A 183 7.58 2.46 6.55
N GLU A 184 7.17 2.22 7.80
CA GLU A 184 7.08 3.27 8.82
C GLU A 184 8.45 3.92 9.10
N GLY A 185 8.56 5.22 8.82
CA GLY A 185 9.79 5.99 9.03
C GLY A 185 10.91 5.65 8.05
N VAL A 186 10.61 4.97 6.95
CA VAL A 186 11.57 4.64 5.89
C VAL A 186 11.47 5.68 4.76
N VAL A 187 12.60 6.29 4.43
CA VAL A 187 12.77 7.07 3.20
C VAL A 187 14.10 6.63 2.60
N VAL A 188 14.04 5.92 1.48
CA VAL A 188 15.23 5.38 0.81
C VAL A 188 16.19 6.51 0.46
N GLY A 189 17.47 6.34 0.80
CA GLY A 189 18.53 7.33 0.56
C GLY A 189 18.78 8.28 1.75
N GLN A 190 17.93 8.29 2.78
CA GLN A 190 18.23 9.02 4.03
C GLN A 190 19.16 8.21 4.94
N ALA A 191 20.04 8.87 5.68
CA ALA A 191 20.96 8.16 6.58
C ALA A 191 20.21 7.20 7.54
N GLY A 192 20.63 5.93 7.56
CA GLY A 192 20.07 4.91 8.44
C GLY A 192 18.83 4.17 7.91
N TRP A 193 18.38 4.44 6.68
CA TRP A 193 17.17 3.83 6.13
C TRP A 193 17.26 2.30 6.00
N GLU A 194 18.43 1.76 5.67
CA GLU A 194 18.68 0.31 5.54
C GLU A 194 18.49 -0.42 6.87
N GLN A 195 19.03 0.13 7.96
CA GLN A 195 18.86 -0.45 9.30
C GLN A 195 17.40 -0.34 9.76
N LYS A 196 16.74 0.78 9.43
CA LYS A 196 15.34 1.00 9.78
C LYS A 196 14.41 0.02 9.07
N ILE A 197 14.57 -0.20 7.75
CA ILE A 197 13.74 -1.14 7.01
C ILE A 197 13.98 -2.59 7.48
N GLU A 198 15.22 -3.00 7.74
CA GLU A 198 15.52 -4.35 8.25
C GLU A 198 14.91 -4.56 9.65
N ALA A 199 15.01 -3.56 10.53
CA ALA A 199 14.39 -3.62 11.86
C ALA A 199 12.86 -3.72 11.76
N ASN A 200 12.23 -2.93 10.86
CA ASN A 200 10.79 -2.98 10.63
C ASN A 200 10.35 -4.35 10.07
N GLN A 201 11.11 -4.94 9.12
CA GLN A 201 10.83 -6.27 8.57
C GLN A 201 10.93 -7.37 9.63
N LYS A 202 11.93 -7.32 10.53
CA LYS A 202 12.04 -8.27 11.64
C LYS A 202 10.89 -8.15 12.63
N ALA A 203 10.54 -6.92 13.02
CA ALA A 203 9.39 -6.67 13.89
C ALA A 203 8.08 -7.15 13.25
N PHE A 204 7.92 -6.92 11.95
CA PHE A 204 6.82 -7.44 11.15
C PHE A 204 6.78 -8.97 11.14
N ALA A 205 7.90 -9.65 10.86
CA ALA A 205 7.95 -11.10 10.78
C ALA A 205 7.60 -11.76 12.12
N LEU A 206 8.10 -11.20 13.23
CA LEU A 206 7.77 -11.66 14.58
C LEU A 206 6.27 -11.49 14.86
N ASP A 207 5.73 -10.31 14.58
CA ASP A 207 4.29 -10.06 14.72
C ASP A 207 3.46 -11.01 13.85
N PHE A 208 3.83 -11.21 12.58
CA PHE A 208 3.17 -12.11 11.64
C PHE A 208 3.03 -13.54 12.18
N VAL A 209 4.10 -14.11 12.75
CA VAL A 209 4.06 -15.50 13.26
C VAL A 209 3.32 -15.63 14.60
N THR A 210 3.10 -14.52 15.31
CA THR A 210 2.36 -14.48 16.58
C THR A 210 0.90 -14.04 16.43
N ARG A 211 0.51 -13.51 15.26
CA ARG A 211 -0.85 -13.03 14.99
C ARG A 211 -1.86 -14.17 15.05
N GLN A 212 -2.95 -13.95 15.80
CA GLN A 212 -4.00 -14.95 16.02
C GLN A 212 -4.88 -15.20 14.79
N SER A 213 -5.07 -14.19 13.94
CA SER A 213 -5.87 -14.29 12.72
C SER A 213 -5.40 -13.28 11.66
N LEU A 214 -5.42 -13.73 10.41
CA LEU A 214 -5.08 -13.04 9.16
C LEU A 214 -6.17 -13.42 8.15
N ASN A 215 -7.35 -12.80 8.29
CA ASN A 215 -8.49 -13.02 7.40
C ASN A 215 -8.89 -14.50 7.25
N GLY A 216 -9.00 -15.18 8.40
CA GLY A 216 -9.34 -16.60 8.46
C GLY A 216 -8.16 -17.56 8.36
N GLN A 217 -6.93 -17.05 8.17
CA GLN A 217 -5.69 -17.81 8.30
C GLN A 217 -4.97 -17.46 9.60
N SER A 218 -4.06 -18.31 10.07
CA SER A 218 -3.13 -17.93 11.13
C SER A 218 -1.86 -18.75 11.02
N PHE A 219 -0.73 -18.17 11.43
CA PHE A 219 0.55 -18.89 11.41
C PHE A 219 0.50 -20.11 12.34
N GLY A 220 -0.07 -19.95 13.54
CA GLY A 220 -0.26 -21.06 14.49
C GLY A 220 -1.19 -22.17 13.98
N GLY A 221 -2.17 -21.85 13.12
CA GLY A 221 -3.00 -22.86 12.46
C GLY A 221 -2.25 -23.60 11.33
N ALA A 222 -1.40 -22.88 10.59
CA ALA A 222 -0.57 -23.48 9.53
C ALA A 222 0.61 -24.29 10.09
N PHE A 223 1.16 -23.88 11.23
CA PHE A 223 2.30 -24.49 11.92
C PHE A 223 1.99 -24.60 13.42
N PRO A 224 1.20 -25.61 13.85
CA PRO A 224 0.85 -25.82 15.26
C PRO A 224 2.06 -25.91 16.21
N ALA A 225 1.79 -25.75 17.50
CA ALA A 225 2.81 -26.00 18.53
C ALA A 225 3.25 -27.47 18.48
N GLY A 226 4.54 -27.72 18.61
CA GLY A 226 5.14 -29.06 18.50
C GLY A 226 5.41 -29.53 17.07
N THR A 227 5.11 -28.73 16.03
CA THR A 227 5.54 -29.05 14.66
C THR A 227 7.08 -29.00 14.58
N GLY A 228 7.69 -30.08 14.11
CA GLY A 228 9.15 -30.18 14.01
C GLY A 228 9.76 -29.28 12.93
N ALA A 229 11.02 -28.88 13.11
CA ALA A 229 11.72 -27.99 12.18
C ALA A 229 11.70 -28.46 10.72
N GLY A 230 11.84 -29.78 10.50
CA GLY A 230 11.78 -30.42 9.17
C GLY A 230 10.46 -30.19 8.44
N GLU A 231 9.35 -30.29 9.16
CA GLU A 231 8.01 -30.09 8.62
C GLU A 231 7.73 -28.60 8.37
N ILE A 232 8.14 -27.72 9.30
CA ILE A 232 8.00 -26.26 9.14
C ILE A 232 8.75 -25.79 7.88
N VAL A 233 10.05 -26.06 7.80
CA VAL A 233 10.90 -25.65 6.67
C VAL A 233 10.41 -26.29 5.36
N GLY A 234 10.06 -27.57 5.39
CA GLY A 234 9.52 -28.28 4.24
C GLY A 234 8.25 -27.62 3.70
N LYS A 235 7.26 -27.37 4.56
CA LYS A 235 5.98 -26.75 4.18
C LYS A 235 6.15 -25.32 3.68
N MET A 236 7.04 -24.52 4.28
CA MET A 236 7.36 -23.17 3.80
C MET A 236 7.93 -23.18 2.37
N PHE A 237 8.87 -24.09 2.07
CA PHE A 237 9.39 -24.24 0.71
C PHE A 237 8.33 -24.75 -0.28
N THR A 238 7.47 -25.68 0.15
CA THR A 238 6.33 -26.14 -0.66
C THR A 238 5.37 -25.00 -1.00
N ASN A 239 4.98 -24.20 0.00
CA ASN A 239 4.10 -23.04 -0.17
C ASN A 239 4.72 -21.97 -1.08
N ALA A 240 6.03 -21.70 -0.89
CA ALA A 240 6.81 -20.82 -1.73
C ALA A 240 6.99 -21.36 -3.16
N GLY A 241 6.80 -22.66 -3.40
CA GLY A 241 7.10 -23.28 -4.70
C GLY A 241 8.59 -23.22 -5.05
N VAL A 242 9.47 -23.17 -4.05
CA VAL A 242 10.93 -23.07 -4.22
C VAL A 242 11.57 -24.40 -3.88
N LYS A 243 12.50 -24.85 -4.73
CA LYS A 243 13.38 -25.99 -4.45
C LYS A 243 14.73 -25.46 -3.94
N PRO A 244 15.02 -25.55 -2.62
CA PRO A 244 16.32 -25.17 -2.09
C PRO A 244 17.40 -26.20 -2.44
N THR A 245 18.66 -25.79 -2.35
CA THR A 245 19.79 -26.72 -2.26
C THR A 245 19.79 -27.44 -0.90
N ASP A 246 20.50 -28.57 -0.83
CA ASP A 246 20.63 -29.33 0.43
C ASP A 246 21.30 -28.49 1.53
N ALA A 247 22.27 -27.65 1.17
CA ALA A 247 22.97 -26.78 2.11
C ALA A 247 22.06 -25.66 2.66
N GLU A 248 21.29 -25.00 1.80
CA GLU A 248 20.32 -23.98 2.23
C GLU A 248 19.26 -24.58 3.14
N ARG A 249 18.73 -25.75 2.77
CA ARG A 249 17.76 -26.46 3.59
C ARG A 249 18.35 -26.80 4.95
N GLN A 250 19.56 -27.38 4.99
CA GLN A 250 20.20 -27.78 6.23
C GLN A 250 20.45 -26.59 7.16
N SER A 251 20.91 -25.45 6.62
CA SER A 251 21.14 -24.25 7.42
C SER A 251 19.87 -23.75 8.13
N LEU A 252 18.71 -23.78 7.46
CA LEU A 252 17.44 -23.38 8.07
C LEU A 252 16.92 -24.40 9.09
N LEU A 253 17.21 -25.68 8.89
CA LEU A 253 16.91 -26.73 9.87
C LEU A 253 17.74 -26.55 11.13
N ASP A 254 19.04 -26.34 11.00
CA ASP A 254 19.95 -26.14 12.12
C ASP A 254 19.59 -24.89 12.93
N GLU A 255 19.11 -23.84 12.26
CA GLU A 255 18.63 -22.61 12.91
C GLU A 255 17.36 -22.85 13.74
N LEU A 256 16.41 -23.64 13.24
CA LEU A 256 15.11 -23.85 13.88
C LEU A 256 15.12 -25.02 14.90
N ALA A 257 16.03 -25.98 14.74
CA ALA A 257 16.13 -27.19 15.55
C ALA A 257 16.25 -26.96 17.07
N PRO A 258 16.97 -25.94 17.59
CA PRO A 258 17.10 -25.73 19.03
C PRO A 258 15.77 -25.49 19.75
N ASN A 259 14.82 -24.84 19.07
CA ASN A 259 13.46 -24.65 19.59
C ASN A 259 12.50 -24.36 18.43
N PRO A 260 11.89 -25.41 17.83
CA PRO A 260 10.99 -25.24 16.70
C PRO A 260 9.73 -24.42 17.01
N ASP A 261 9.37 -24.23 18.28
CA ASP A 261 8.23 -23.40 18.71
C ASP A 261 8.61 -21.93 18.97
N SER A 262 9.89 -21.58 18.87
CA SER A 262 10.35 -20.19 19.03
C SER A 262 9.77 -19.31 17.92
N ALA A 263 8.95 -18.33 18.31
CA ALA A 263 8.41 -17.33 17.39
C ALA A 263 9.53 -16.58 16.66
N THR A 264 10.61 -16.21 17.36
CA THR A 264 11.76 -15.53 16.78
C THR A 264 12.44 -16.36 15.69
N LEU A 265 12.69 -17.66 15.94
CA LEU A 265 13.34 -18.53 14.95
C LEU A 265 12.41 -18.81 13.76
N ARG A 266 11.11 -19.02 14.01
CA ARG A 266 10.09 -19.16 12.95
C ARG A 266 10.01 -17.91 12.07
N ALA A 267 10.06 -16.72 12.66
CA ALA A 267 10.02 -15.46 11.94
C ALA A 267 11.26 -15.25 11.07
N ASP A 268 12.46 -15.53 11.59
CA ASP A 268 13.71 -15.39 10.84
C ASP A 268 13.79 -16.41 9.68
N VAL A 269 13.43 -17.67 9.91
CA VAL A 269 13.37 -18.70 8.86
C VAL A 269 12.32 -18.34 7.79
N LEU A 270 11.14 -17.87 8.19
CA LEU A 270 10.10 -17.41 7.27
C LEU A 270 10.62 -16.25 6.39
N LYS A 271 11.26 -15.24 6.99
CA LYS A 271 11.86 -14.11 6.27
C LYS A 271 12.90 -14.58 5.25
N LYS A 272 13.83 -15.45 5.65
CA LYS A 272 14.88 -15.98 4.77
C LYS A 272 14.31 -16.72 3.55
N ILE A 273 13.27 -17.53 3.73
CA ILE A 273 12.61 -18.21 2.60
C ILE A 273 11.81 -17.22 1.75
N ALA A 274 11.14 -16.25 2.36
CA ALA A 274 10.39 -15.20 1.65
C ALA A 274 11.30 -14.29 0.80
N GLU A 275 12.58 -14.18 1.13
CA GLU A 275 13.57 -13.41 0.38
C GLU A 275 14.40 -14.26 -0.59
N HIS A 276 14.10 -15.56 -0.69
CA HIS A 276 14.83 -16.46 -1.57
C HIS A 276 14.77 -15.99 -3.04
N PRO A 277 15.90 -15.90 -3.78
CA PRO A 277 15.94 -15.33 -5.13
C PRO A 277 14.95 -15.96 -6.12
N SER A 278 14.78 -17.29 -6.07
CA SER A 278 13.80 -18.00 -6.91
C SER A 278 12.36 -17.54 -6.65
N LEU A 279 11.97 -17.33 -5.38
CA LEU A 279 10.63 -16.83 -5.04
C LEU A 279 10.44 -15.41 -5.55
N VAL A 280 11.43 -14.54 -5.34
CA VAL A 280 11.42 -13.15 -5.83
C VAL A 280 11.22 -13.12 -7.35
N SER A 281 11.94 -13.96 -8.10
CA SER A 281 11.87 -14.01 -9.55
C SER A 281 10.52 -14.55 -10.06
N GLN A 282 10.06 -15.70 -9.56
CA GLN A 282 8.88 -16.38 -10.09
C GLN A 282 7.55 -15.69 -9.76
N GLU A 283 7.51 -14.93 -8.65
CA GLU A 283 6.30 -14.21 -8.22
C GLU A 283 6.25 -12.77 -8.70
N LYS A 284 7.32 -12.26 -9.35
CA LYS A 284 7.44 -10.87 -9.78
C LYS A 284 6.20 -10.36 -10.52
N ASN A 285 5.77 -11.07 -11.56
CA ASN A 285 4.65 -10.64 -12.39
C ASN A 285 3.31 -10.73 -11.64
N ARG A 286 3.07 -11.82 -10.90
CA ARG A 286 1.85 -12.02 -10.08
C ARG A 286 1.71 -10.91 -9.05
N ALA A 287 2.77 -10.66 -8.30
CA ALA A 287 2.81 -9.59 -7.31
C ALA A 287 2.63 -8.21 -7.94
N PHE A 288 3.23 -7.94 -9.11
CA PHE A 288 3.08 -6.67 -9.83
C PHE A 288 1.64 -6.43 -10.29
N VAL A 289 0.94 -7.44 -10.83
CA VAL A 289 -0.48 -7.28 -11.19
C VAL A 289 -1.34 -7.07 -9.94
N LEU A 290 -1.12 -7.85 -8.88
CA LEU A 290 -1.89 -7.71 -7.64
C LEU A 290 -1.70 -6.33 -7.01
N ALA A 291 -0.47 -5.82 -6.99
CA ALA A 291 -0.13 -4.51 -6.44
C ALA A 291 -0.85 -3.37 -7.19
N GLN A 292 -1.16 -3.53 -8.48
CA GLN A 292 -1.93 -2.54 -9.24
C GLN A 292 -3.40 -2.50 -8.80
N TYR A 293 -4.04 -3.66 -8.59
CA TYR A 293 -5.39 -3.70 -8.00
C TYR A 293 -5.42 -3.04 -6.61
N PHE A 294 -4.44 -3.35 -5.76
CA PHE A 294 -4.38 -2.80 -4.41
C PHE A 294 -4.07 -1.31 -4.37
N GLY A 295 -3.10 -0.85 -5.15
CA GLY A 295 -2.66 0.54 -5.10
C GLY A 295 -3.57 1.48 -5.89
N TYR A 296 -3.94 1.12 -7.13
CA TYR A 296 -4.82 1.97 -7.95
C TYR A 296 -6.29 1.82 -7.56
N LEU A 297 -6.80 0.60 -7.43
CA LEU A 297 -8.24 0.39 -7.30
C LEU A 297 -8.66 0.27 -5.82
N ARG A 298 -7.69 0.13 -4.90
CA ARG A 298 -7.92 0.02 -3.45
C ARG A 298 -8.88 -1.13 -3.10
N ARG A 299 -8.81 -2.23 -3.84
CA ARG A 299 -9.66 -3.42 -3.66
C ARG A 299 -8.97 -4.72 -4.06
N ASN A 300 -9.58 -5.84 -3.67
CA ASN A 300 -9.21 -7.16 -4.17
C ASN A 300 -9.61 -7.34 -5.65
N PRO A 301 -8.88 -8.17 -6.42
CA PRO A 301 -9.25 -8.43 -7.82
C PRO A 301 -10.63 -9.07 -8.01
N ASP A 302 -11.13 -9.77 -6.99
CA ASP A 302 -12.44 -10.42 -6.93
C ASP A 302 -13.48 -9.61 -6.12
N GLY A 303 -13.33 -8.29 -6.07
CA GLY A 303 -14.28 -7.40 -5.38
C GLY A 303 -14.67 -6.19 -6.23
N GLY A 304 -15.64 -5.40 -5.76
CA GLY A 304 -16.16 -4.25 -6.50
C GLY A 304 -16.97 -4.71 -7.73
N PRO A 305 -16.64 -4.26 -8.96
CA PRO A 305 -17.34 -4.68 -10.17
C PRO A 305 -17.02 -6.11 -10.61
N ASP A 306 -15.93 -6.70 -10.11
CA ASP A 306 -15.49 -8.05 -10.43
C ASP A 306 -15.98 -9.06 -9.36
N THR A 307 -16.36 -10.27 -9.78
CA THR A 307 -16.79 -11.36 -8.88
C THR A 307 -15.80 -12.52 -8.84
N ASP A 308 -14.73 -12.48 -9.63
CA ASP A 308 -13.73 -13.54 -9.76
C ASP A 308 -12.35 -12.97 -10.14
N PHE A 309 -11.40 -13.85 -10.52
CA PHE A 309 -10.04 -13.45 -10.92
C PHE A 309 -9.84 -13.36 -12.43
N THR A 310 -10.91 -13.32 -13.24
CA THR A 310 -10.81 -13.27 -14.70
C THR A 310 -10.02 -12.05 -15.16
N GLY A 311 -10.30 -10.86 -14.61
CA GLY A 311 -9.55 -9.63 -14.91
C GLY A 311 -8.07 -9.72 -14.52
N TYR A 312 -7.78 -10.22 -13.31
CA TYR A 312 -6.40 -10.43 -12.85
C TYR A 312 -5.63 -11.39 -13.77
N ASN A 313 -6.25 -12.52 -14.11
CA ASN A 313 -5.64 -13.54 -14.98
C ASN A 313 -5.43 -13.02 -16.41
N PHE A 314 -6.36 -12.21 -16.94
CA PHE A 314 -6.17 -11.52 -18.21
C PHE A 314 -4.93 -10.63 -18.18
N TRP A 315 -4.80 -9.77 -17.17
CA TRP A 315 -3.67 -8.86 -17.04
C TRP A 315 -2.35 -9.57 -16.82
N LEU A 316 -2.34 -10.62 -16.01
CA LEU A 316 -1.16 -11.46 -15.81
C LEU A 316 -0.73 -12.13 -17.12
N SER A 317 -1.67 -12.73 -17.85
CA SER A 317 -1.39 -13.41 -19.13
C SER A 317 -0.86 -12.43 -20.17
N LYS A 318 -1.46 -11.23 -20.27
CA LYS A 318 -1.00 -10.17 -21.19
C LYS A 318 0.42 -9.71 -20.82
N LEU A 319 0.71 -9.51 -19.54
CA LEU A 319 2.05 -9.13 -19.08
C LEU A 319 3.09 -10.22 -19.40
N GLU A 320 2.76 -11.48 -19.15
CA GLU A 320 3.64 -12.63 -19.44
C GLU A 320 3.88 -12.81 -20.94
N GLN A 321 2.86 -12.58 -21.79
CA GLN A 321 2.99 -12.60 -23.25
C GLN A 321 4.05 -11.61 -23.77
N PHE A 322 4.18 -10.46 -23.11
CA PHE A 322 5.20 -9.45 -23.42
C PHE A 322 6.46 -9.56 -22.56
N GLY A 323 6.69 -10.72 -21.92
CA GLY A 323 7.91 -10.99 -21.15
C GLY A 323 8.09 -10.11 -19.91
N GLY A 324 6.99 -9.60 -19.33
CA GLY A 324 7.03 -8.67 -18.20
C GLY A 324 7.15 -7.19 -18.59
N ASP A 325 7.09 -6.86 -19.88
CA ASP A 325 7.10 -5.48 -20.37
C ASP A 325 5.73 -4.82 -20.17
N PHE A 326 5.58 -4.03 -19.11
CA PHE A 326 4.33 -3.35 -18.76
C PHE A 326 3.91 -2.28 -19.79
N GLN A 327 4.85 -1.73 -20.57
CA GLN A 327 4.53 -0.73 -21.60
C GLN A 327 3.87 -1.44 -22.79
N LYS A 328 4.47 -2.53 -23.28
CA LYS A 328 3.86 -3.33 -24.36
C LYS A 328 2.56 -4.00 -23.94
N ALA A 329 2.45 -4.40 -22.68
CA ALA A 329 1.19 -4.91 -22.13
C ALA A 329 0.13 -3.81 -21.95
N GLU A 330 0.49 -2.52 -22.08
CA GLU A 330 -0.35 -1.36 -21.75
C GLU A 330 -0.99 -1.43 -20.36
N GLN A 331 -0.39 -2.19 -19.45
CA GLN A 331 -1.05 -2.60 -18.22
C GLN A 331 -1.19 -1.41 -17.27
N VAL A 332 -0.07 -0.79 -16.89
CA VAL A 332 -0.07 0.38 -15.99
C VAL A 332 -0.92 1.50 -16.55
N ARG A 333 -0.85 1.75 -17.86
CA ARG A 333 -1.69 2.72 -18.57
C ARG A 333 -3.17 2.43 -18.32
N ALA A 334 -3.61 1.20 -18.59
CA ALA A 334 -5.01 0.83 -18.46
C ALA A 334 -5.54 1.04 -17.04
N PHE A 335 -4.73 0.81 -16.00
CA PHE A 335 -5.14 1.09 -14.63
C PHE A 335 -5.22 2.60 -14.34
N ILE A 336 -4.20 3.40 -14.67
CA ILE A 336 -4.19 4.85 -14.36
C ILE A 336 -5.16 5.68 -15.21
N GLU A 337 -5.57 5.17 -16.36
CA GLU A 337 -6.57 5.78 -17.23
C GLU A 337 -7.98 5.20 -17.00
N SER A 338 -8.12 4.14 -16.19
CA SER A 338 -9.41 3.50 -15.95
C SER A 338 -10.40 4.46 -15.26
N ASP A 339 -11.68 4.32 -15.62
CA ASP A 339 -12.76 5.06 -14.98
C ASP A 339 -12.78 4.83 -13.47
N GLU A 340 -12.49 3.61 -13.02
CA GLU A 340 -12.46 3.25 -11.60
C GLU A 340 -11.34 3.98 -10.84
N TYR A 341 -10.11 4.01 -11.38
CA TYR A 341 -9.03 4.77 -10.76
C TYR A 341 -9.34 6.27 -10.75
N ARG A 342 -9.80 6.82 -11.88
CA ARG A 342 -10.11 8.24 -12.00
C ARG A 342 -11.28 8.66 -11.10
N ALA A 343 -12.27 7.77 -10.88
CA ALA A 343 -13.41 8.02 -10.01
C ALA A 343 -13.00 8.27 -8.56
N ARG A 344 -11.81 7.79 -8.16
CA ARG A 344 -11.27 8.09 -6.83
C ARG A 344 -11.05 9.60 -6.62
N PHE A 345 -10.91 10.38 -7.67
CA PHE A 345 -10.51 11.78 -7.55
C PHE A 345 -11.61 12.73 -8.02
N GLY A 346 -12.84 12.22 -8.14
CA GLY A 346 -13.96 12.91 -8.75
C GLY A 346 -13.91 12.80 -10.27
N HIS A 347 -15.09 12.60 -10.86
CA HIS A 347 -15.33 12.74 -12.30
C HIS A 347 -16.36 13.84 -12.52
N PHE A 348 -16.19 14.61 -13.59
CA PHE A 348 -17.21 15.49 -14.16
C PHE A 348 -17.49 15.07 -15.59
#